data_AF-A0A8D8HYC3-F1
#
_entry.id   AF-A0A8D8HYC3-F1
#
_cell.length_a   1.000
_cell.length_b   1.000
_cell.length_c   1.000
_cell.angle_alpha   90.00
_cell.angle_beta   90.00
_cell.angle_gamma   90.00
#
_symmetry.space_group_name_H-M   'P 1'
#
loop_
_entity.id
_entity.type
_entity.pdbx_description
1 polymer ?
#
loop_
_entity_poly.entity_id
_entity_poly.type
_entity_poly.pdbx_seq_one_letter_code
_entity_poly.pdbx_strand_id
1 'polypeptide(L)'
;MLGRELLWLACRHHVLELLLSKAFCICFGPTTSPETNLFKVFKENWPLFKKNSPKPMRIKKHHQTFRDSTVRTLKSIREWPRDDYRELFDLTLFALGEKPHDFSWKALGAVHHARWMSKLIYATKIFLLRKEGHLIGLKKEDEKKIERFVLFGSLIYTAAWAEAPLATEAAINDLMLWKNLQLFKKTDSEIGDAVSKVLERHLWYLSEDLLGMSLFSVKLSHREKDEIVRAMKAKTASAERSVTGSKSVINTKNPCLADFATQRSLLFFTKMEIEASFMESPSATWQQNLNFQNGEKRVKQLMIVNDLAERGVKLCEEYCKILTKDDEEREFSMQVVEKNQKSISTDCTKKELMLALKSA
;
A
#
# COMPACT_ATOMS: atom_id res chain seq x y z
N MET A 1 -28.04 -10.76 6.80
CA MET A 1 -26.93 -10.04 7.47
C MET A 1 -26.51 -10.83 8.70
N LEU A 2 -25.20 -10.92 8.98
CA LEU A 2 -24.57 -11.85 9.94
C LEU A 2 -24.89 -11.65 11.44
N GLY A 3 -25.89 -10.82 11.81
CA GLY A 3 -26.32 -10.61 13.21
C GLY A 3 -25.27 -10.05 14.18
N ARG A 4 -24.06 -9.71 13.70
CA ARG A 4 -22.93 -9.25 14.50
C ARG A 4 -22.20 -8.09 13.84
N GLU A 5 -21.65 -7.22 14.66
CA GLU A 5 -20.92 -6.04 14.20
C GLU A 5 -19.48 -6.40 13.79
N LEU A 6 -19.16 -6.27 12.50
CA LEU A 6 -17.83 -6.61 11.96
C LEU A 6 -16.85 -5.43 12.04
N LEU A 7 -15.55 -5.74 12.05
CA LEU A 7 -14.45 -4.79 11.82
C LEU A 7 -14.35 -4.47 10.32
N TRP A 8 -14.10 -3.20 9.99
CA TRP A 8 -14.00 -2.72 8.60
C TRP A 8 -12.54 -2.59 8.16
N LEU A 9 -11.91 -3.70 7.81
CA LEU A 9 -10.52 -3.74 7.32
C LEU A 9 -10.46 -3.36 5.82
N ALA A 10 -10.43 -2.07 5.52
CA ALA A 10 -10.29 -1.59 4.15
C ALA A 10 -8.90 -1.91 3.57
N CYS A 11 -8.83 -2.26 2.28
CA CYS A 11 -7.55 -2.54 1.62
C CYS A 11 -6.66 -1.29 1.58
N ARG A 12 -5.47 -1.34 2.21
CA ARG A 12 -4.56 -0.18 2.24
C ARG A 12 -3.90 0.10 0.88
N HIS A 13 -3.59 -0.93 0.09
CA HIS A 13 -3.10 -0.73 -1.28
C HIS A 13 -4.11 0.04 -2.13
N HIS A 14 -5.40 -0.26 -2.01
CA HIS A 14 -6.44 0.47 -2.74
C HIS A 14 -6.43 1.97 -2.42
N VAL A 15 -6.30 2.34 -1.13
CA VAL A 15 -6.18 3.76 -0.74
C VAL A 15 -4.96 4.40 -1.40
N LEU A 16 -3.82 3.72 -1.39
CA LEU A 16 -2.59 4.23 -2.00
C LEU A 16 -2.67 4.33 -3.53
N GLU A 17 -3.38 3.43 -4.19
CA GLU A 17 -3.68 3.55 -5.62
C GLU A 17 -4.48 4.82 -5.93
N LEU A 18 -5.47 5.16 -5.09
CA LEU A 18 -6.21 6.42 -5.22
C LEU A 18 -5.31 7.65 -5.01
N LEU A 19 -4.36 7.59 -4.08
CA LEU A 19 -3.38 8.66 -3.85
C LEU A 19 -2.48 8.86 -5.08
N LEU A 20 -1.91 7.78 -5.60
CA LEU A 20 -1.02 7.82 -6.77
C LEU A 20 -1.78 8.24 -8.03
N SER A 21 -3.02 7.77 -8.18
CA SER A 21 -3.94 8.21 -9.23
C SER A 21 -4.13 9.71 -9.20
N LYS A 22 -4.43 10.27 -8.03
CA LYS A 22 -4.63 11.70 -7.89
C LYS A 22 -3.37 12.49 -8.21
N ALA A 23 -2.21 12.05 -7.73
CA ALA A 23 -0.92 12.68 -8.06
C ALA A 23 -0.64 12.65 -9.57
N PHE A 24 -0.91 11.53 -10.23
CA PHE A 24 -0.76 11.40 -11.67
C PHE A 24 -1.68 12.38 -12.42
N CYS A 25 -2.94 12.48 -12.02
CA CYS A 25 -3.90 13.42 -12.62
C CYS A 25 -3.49 14.89 -12.46
N ILE A 26 -2.81 15.25 -11.36
CA ILE A 26 -2.25 16.60 -11.18
C ILE A 26 -1.10 16.84 -12.17
N CYS A 27 -0.22 15.87 -12.38
CA CYS A 27 0.92 16.03 -13.29
C CYS A 27 0.56 15.96 -14.78
N PHE A 28 -0.36 15.08 -15.15
CA PHE A 28 -0.62 14.72 -16.56
C PHE A 28 -2.03 15.06 -17.04
N GLY A 29 -2.91 15.54 -16.16
CA GLY A 29 -4.33 15.74 -16.44
C GLY A 29 -5.16 14.46 -16.31
N PRO A 30 -6.49 14.55 -16.48
CA PRO A 30 -7.37 13.40 -16.46
C PRO A 30 -7.05 12.44 -17.62
N THR A 31 -7.12 11.13 -17.36
CA THR A 31 -6.87 10.11 -18.38
C THR A 31 -8.10 9.96 -19.28
N THR A 32 -7.98 10.29 -20.57
CA THR A 32 -9.05 10.15 -21.58
C THR A 32 -8.91 8.93 -22.50
N SER A 33 -7.75 8.26 -22.51
CA SER A 33 -7.43 7.12 -23.39
C SER A 33 -6.80 5.97 -22.60
N PRO A 34 -7.04 4.67 -22.92
CA PRO A 34 -6.57 3.47 -22.19
C PRO A 34 -5.07 3.43 -21.83
N GLU A 35 -4.23 4.10 -22.63
CA GLU A 35 -2.79 4.21 -22.42
C GLU A 35 -2.33 5.66 -22.67
N THR A 36 -1.39 6.16 -21.85
CA THR A 36 -0.71 7.43 -22.15
C THR A 36 0.18 7.23 -23.37
N ASN A 37 0.01 8.04 -24.42
CA ASN A 37 0.78 7.91 -25.67
C ASN A 37 2.30 7.85 -25.43
N LEU A 38 2.80 8.64 -24.48
CA LEU A 38 4.21 8.61 -24.07
C LEU A 38 4.67 7.23 -23.59
N PHE A 39 3.86 6.54 -22.79
CA PHE A 39 4.19 5.21 -22.27
C PHE A 39 4.13 4.15 -23.36
N LYS A 40 3.18 4.28 -24.30
CA LYS A 40 3.11 3.42 -25.48
C LYS A 40 4.36 3.55 -26.35
N VAL A 41 4.73 4.78 -26.74
CA VAL A 41 5.93 5.04 -27.55
C VAL A 41 7.19 4.57 -26.83
N PHE A 42 7.27 4.77 -25.50
CA PHE A 42 8.38 4.25 -24.70
C PHE A 42 8.46 2.73 -24.69
N LYS A 43 7.31 2.05 -24.61
CA LYS A 43 7.25 0.58 -24.70
C LYS A 43 7.74 0.07 -26.04
N GLU A 44 7.31 0.69 -27.14
CA GLU A 44 7.71 0.33 -28.50
C GLU A 44 9.22 0.54 -28.73
N ASN A 45 9.79 1.62 -28.19
CA ASN A 45 11.21 1.97 -28.36
C ASN A 45 12.13 1.38 -27.29
N TRP A 46 11.61 0.61 -26.32
CA TRP A 46 12.39 0.04 -25.21
C TRP A 46 13.67 -0.72 -25.60
N PRO A 47 13.70 -1.50 -26.71
CA PRO A 47 14.92 -2.17 -27.16
C PRO A 47 16.06 -1.19 -27.51
N LEU A 48 15.73 0.03 -27.93
CA LEU A 48 16.71 1.03 -28.40
C LEU A 48 17.45 1.75 -27.25
N PHE A 49 16.89 1.77 -26.04
CA PHE A 49 17.49 2.46 -24.89
C PHE A 49 18.74 1.76 -24.36
N LYS A 50 19.83 2.52 -24.20
CA LYS A 50 21.06 2.13 -23.49
C LYS A 50 20.86 2.27 -21.98
N LYS A 51 20.67 1.13 -21.35
CA LYS A 51 20.29 1.00 -19.93
C LYS A 51 21.46 1.13 -18.94
N ASN A 52 22.62 1.59 -19.40
CA ASN A 52 23.88 1.60 -18.67
C ASN A 52 24.23 2.95 -18.02
N SER A 53 23.48 4.03 -18.31
CA SER A 53 23.78 5.38 -17.79
C SER A 53 22.59 6.12 -17.14
N PRO A 54 21.80 5.45 -16.27
CA PRO A 54 20.68 6.08 -15.59
C PRO A 54 21.11 7.29 -14.76
N LYS A 55 20.27 8.32 -14.76
CA LYS A 55 20.52 9.60 -14.08
C LYS A 55 19.58 9.73 -12.88
N PRO A 56 20.06 9.66 -11.63
CA PRO A 56 19.22 9.83 -10.44
C PRO A 56 18.66 11.26 -10.31
N MET A 57 17.75 11.46 -9.35
CA MET A 57 17.24 12.77 -8.99
C MET A 57 18.27 13.58 -8.20
N ARG A 58 18.24 14.90 -8.36
CA ARG A 58 18.99 15.79 -7.47
C ARG A 58 18.15 16.10 -6.24
N ILE A 59 18.43 15.41 -5.13
CA ILE A 59 17.71 15.60 -3.87
C ILE A 59 18.11 16.95 -3.25
N LYS A 60 17.12 17.81 -2.96
CA LYS A 60 17.35 19.09 -2.28
C LYS A 60 17.51 18.86 -0.78
N LYS A 61 18.21 19.77 -0.08
CA LYS A 61 18.46 19.66 1.38
C LYS A 61 17.19 19.43 2.20
N HIS A 62 16.08 20.11 1.85
CA HIS A 62 14.80 19.95 2.54
C HIS A 62 14.06 18.64 2.20
N HIS A 63 14.54 17.85 1.24
CA HIS A 63 14.02 16.51 0.92
C HIS A 63 14.80 15.39 1.61
N GLN A 64 15.91 15.71 2.28
CA GLN A 64 16.81 14.70 2.84
C GLN A 64 16.11 13.79 3.85
N THR A 65 15.26 14.35 4.72
CA THR A 65 14.50 13.55 5.70
C THR A 65 13.55 12.55 5.03
N PHE A 66 12.84 12.95 3.97
CA PHE A 66 11.98 12.04 3.21
C PHE A 66 12.79 10.94 2.52
N ARG A 67 13.91 11.34 1.89
CA ARG A 67 14.82 10.43 1.20
C ARG A 67 15.37 9.38 2.16
N ASP A 68 15.92 9.79 3.29
CA ASP A 68 16.53 8.87 4.26
C ASP A 68 15.50 7.94 4.90
N SER A 69 14.29 8.45 5.18
CA SER A 69 13.17 7.64 5.65
C SER A 69 12.79 6.57 4.61
N THR A 70 12.65 6.95 3.34
CA THR A 70 12.28 6.01 2.27
C THR A 70 13.38 4.99 2.05
N VAL A 71 14.65 5.40 1.94
CA VAL A 71 15.78 4.49 1.76
C VAL A 71 15.87 3.49 2.91
N ARG A 72 15.71 3.94 4.16
CA ARG A 72 15.70 3.05 5.33
C ARG A 72 14.57 2.02 5.25
N THR A 73 13.37 2.47 4.89
CA THR A 73 12.18 1.61 4.75
C THR A 73 12.39 0.55 3.68
N LEU A 74 12.87 0.93 2.49
CA LEU A 74 13.06 -0.02 1.40
C LEU A 74 14.20 -1.00 1.67
N LYS A 75 15.27 -0.58 2.34
CA LYS A 75 16.39 -1.46 2.71
C LYS A 75 16.08 -2.40 3.88
N SER A 76 15.04 -2.15 4.68
CA SER A 76 14.66 -3.03 5.80
C SER A 76 13.77 -4.21 5.37
N ILE A 77 13.23 -4.18 4.16
CA ILE A 77 12.39 -5.26 3.61
C ILE A 77 13.25 -6.51 3.43
N ARG A 78 12.86 -7.61 4.09
CA ARG A 78 13.58 -8.89 4.05
C ARG A 78 12.85 -9.97 3.27
N GLU A 79 11.52 -9.96 3.33
CA GLU A 79 10.68 -10.85 2.54
C GLU A 79 10.34 -10.16 1.23
N TRP A 80 10.78 -10.77 0.13
CA TRP A 80 10.65 -10.17 -1.19
C TRP A 80 9.18 -10.19 -1.62
N PRO A 81 8.60 -9.01 -1.88
CA PRO A 81 7.24 -8.94 -2.34
C PRO A 81 7.12 -9.42 -3.78
N ARG A 82 5.90 -9.33 -4.30
CA ARG A 82 5.56 -9.46 -5.71
C ARG A 82 6.56 -8.71 -6.62
N ASP A 83 6.81 -9.27 -7.80
CA ASP A 83 7.89 -8.86 -8.70
C ASP A 83 7.83 -7.38 -9.17
N ASP A 84 6.63 -6.85 -9.34
CA ASP A 84 6.36 -5.45 -9.70
C ASP A 84 6.66 -4.49 -8.53
N TYR A 85 6.39 -4.93 -7.29
CA TYR A 85 6.71 -4.15 -6.09
C TYR A 85 8.23 -4.05 -5.92
N ARG A 86 8.94 -5.17 -6.10
CA ARG A 86 10.41 -5.20 -6.10
C ARG A 86 10.99 -4.24 -7.14
N GLU A 87 10.44 -4.25 -8.35
CA GLU A 87 10.87 -3.33 -9.40
C GLU A 87 10.64 -1.86 -9.02
N LEU A 88 9.47 -1.52 -8.48
CA LEU A 88 9.22 -0.16 -7.99
C LEU A 88 10.24 0.26 -6.91
N PHE A 89 10.56 -0.64 -5.98
CA PHE A 89 11.47 -0.35 -4.87
C PHE A 89 12.90 -0.14 -5.36
N ASP A 90 13.39 -1.01 -6.25
CA ASP A 90 14.71 -0.88 -6.85
C ASP A 90 14.83 0.41 -7.68
N LEU A 91 13.81 0.72 -8.50
CA LEU A 91 13.76 1.95 -9.28
C LEU A 91 13.73 3.19 -8.38
N THR A 92 13.00 3.13 -7.26
CA THR A 92 12.95 4.22 -6.27
C THR A 92 14.31 4.42 -5.61
N LEU A 93 14.97 3.35 -5.16
CA LEU A 93 16.33 3.42 -4.62
C LEU A 93 17.29 4.05 -5.65
N PHE A 94 17.21 3.61 -6.91
CA PHE A 94 18.00 4.17 -7.99
C PHE A 94 17.73 5.66 -8.21
N ALA A 95 16.45 6.08 -8.22
CA ALA A 95 16.05 7.48 -8.35
C ALA A 95 16.57 8.35 -7.20
N LEU A 96 16.70 7.80 -5.99
CA LEU A 96 17.25 8.46 -4.80
C LEU A 96 18.78 8.39 -4.70
N GLY A 97 19.46 7.86 -5.71
CA GLY A 97 20.92 7.77 -5.81
C GLY A 97 21.54 6.59 -5.05
N GLU A 98 20.75 5.61 -4.64
CA GLU A 98 21.23 4.36 -4.05
C GLU A 98 21.48 3.30 -5.13
N LYS A 99 22.39 2.35 -4.86
CA LYS A 99 22.62 1.19 -5.73
C LYS A 99 21.80 0.00 -5.22
N PRO A 100 20.83 -0.53 -5.98
CA PRO A 100 20.14 -1.75 -5.58
C PRO A 100 21.08 -2.96 -5.72
N HIS A 101 20.89 -3.98 -4.88
CA HIS A 101 21.84 -5.09 -4.72
C HIS A 101 21.94 -5.96 -5.98
N ASP A 102 20.80 -6.28 -6.62
CA ASP A 102 20.68 -7.13 -7.82
C ASP A 102 19.63 -6.59 -8.79
N PHE A 103 19.91 -5.43 -9.39
CA PHE A 103 18.99 -4.76 -10.31
C PHE A 103 19.21 -5.20 -11.75
N SER A 104 18.13 -5.65 -12.39
CA SER A 104 18.04 -5.79 -13.84
C SER A 104 16.85 -5.00 -14.36
N TRP A 105 17.04 -4.34 -15.50
CA TRP A 105 15.97 -3.61 -16.15
C TRP A 105 14.94 -4.58 -16.71
N LYS A 106 13.81 -4.73 -16.02
CA LYS A 106 12.70 -5.56 -16.52
C LYS A 106 12.07 -4.92 -17.75
N ALA A 107 11.61 -5.77 -18.67
CA ALA A 107 10.83 -5.32 -19.82
C ALA A 107 9.53 -4.63 -19.37
N LEU A 108 9.02 -3.77 -20.23
CA LEU A 108 7.83 -2.96 -19.95
C LEU A 108 6.55 -3.81 -20.09
N GLY A 109 5.85 -4.04 -18.97
CA GLY A 109 4.61 -4.84 -18.91
C GLY A 109 3.37 -4.11 -19.48
N ALA A 110 2.18 -4.69 -19.34
CA ALA A 110 0.93 -4.05 -19.78
C ALA A 110 0.58 -2.81 -18.94
N VAL A 111 0.24 -1.69 -19.60
CA VAL A 111 -0.16 -0.43 -18.97
C VAL A 111 -1.68 -0.33 -18.95
N HIS A 112 -2.35 -1.09 -18.08
CA HIS A 112 -3.78 -0.87 -17.86
C HIS A 112 -3.97 0.23 -16.81
N HIS A 113 -4.94 1.15 -17.00
CA HIS A 113 -5.19 2.28 -16.08
C HIS A 113 -5.37 1.90 -14.62
N ALA A 114 -5.96 0.72 -14.36
CA ALA A 114 -6.20 0.22 -13.03
C ALA A 114 -4.89 -0.07 -12.26
N ARG A 115 -3.76 -0.26 -12.97
CA ARG A 115 -2.45 -0.55 -12.35
C ARG A 115 -1.66 0.73 -12.14
N TRP A 116 -2.03 1.54 -11.14
CA TRP A 116 -1.38 2.83 -10.89
C TRP A 116 0.12 2.72 -10.62
N MET A 117 0.56 1.64 -9.94
CA MET A 117 1.98 1.34 -9.76
C MET A 117 2.76 1.28 -11.10
N SER A 118 2.16 0.70 -12.14
CA SER A 118 2.82 0.58 -13.46
C SER A 118 3.16 1.96 -14.03
N LYS A 119 2.30 2.96 -13.81
CA LYS A 119 2.55 4.33 -14.26
C LYS A 119 3.75 4.96 -13.55
N LEU A 120 3.90 4.71 -12.26
CA LEU A 120 5.07 5.17 -11.51
C LEU A 120 6.35 4.44 -11.93
N ILE A 121 6.28 3.13 -12.17
CA ILE A 121 7.41 2.36 -12.74
C ILE A 121 7.84 2.95 -14.09
N TYR A 122 6.90 3.14 -15.01
CA TYR A 122 7.18 3.72 -16.33
C TYR A 122 7.75 5.14 -16.24
N ALA A 123 7.11 6.02 -15.45
CA ALA A 123 7.59 7.38 -15.25
C ALA A 123 9.01 7.40 -14.65
N THR A 124 9.30 6.53 -13.69
CA THR A 124 10.63 6.42 -13.07
C THR A 124 11.66 5.92 -14.06
N LYS A 125 11.34 4.92 -14.90
CA LYS A 125 12.22 4.46 -15.97
C LYS A 125 12.53 5.55 -16.99
N ILE A 126 11.50 6.25 -17.48
CA ILE A 126 11.66 7.37 -18.41
C ILE A 126 12.52 8.46 -17.77
N PHE A 127 12.25 8.79 -16.51
CA PHE A 127 13.06 9.76 -15.77
C PHE A 127 14.53 9.33 -15.71
N LEU A 128 14.81 8.11 -15.24
CA LEU A 128 16.18 7.62 -15.11
C LEU A 128 16.91 7.58 -16.46
N LEU A 129 16.22 7.24 -17.55
CA LEU A 129 16.78 7.12 -18.90
C LEU A 129 16.61 8.38 -19.76
N ARG A 130 16.23 9.52 -19.17
CA ARG A 130 15.89 10.76 -19.90
C ARG A 130 16.99 11.33 -20.81
N LYS A 131 18.25 10.93 -20.64
CA LYS A 131 19.34 11.25 -21.58
C LYS A 131 19.04 10.78 -23.01
N GLU A 132 18.31 9.67 -23.13
CA GLU A 132 17.87 9.10 -24.41
C GLU A 132 16.40 9.45 -24.72
N GLY A 133 15.84 10.46 -24.05
CA GLY A 133 14.44 10.87 -24.22
C GLY A 133 14.07 11.27 -25.66
N HIS A 134 15.06 11.62 -26.49
CA HIS A 134 14.86 11.88 -27.92
C HIS A 134 14.28 10.68 -28.68
N LEU A 135 14.56 9.44 -28.24
CA LEU A 135 14.03 8.21 -28.84
C LEU A 135 12.50 8.10 -28.75
N ILE A 136 11.88 8.85 -27.84
CA ILE A 136 10.43 8.86 -27.61
C ILE A 136 9.82 10.25 -27.81
N GLY A 137 10.58 11.19 -28.38
CA GLY A 137 10.16 12.57 -28.55
C GLY A 137 9.87 13.28 -27.21
N LEU A 138 10.57 12.93 -26.13
CA LEU A 138 10.35 13.49 -24.80
C LEU A 138 10.59 15.01 -24.82
N LYS A 139 9.52 15.79 -24.64
CA LYS A 139 9.60 17.24 -24.53
C LYS A 139 10.03 17.64 -23.12
N LYS A 140 10.70 18.81 -23.00
CA LYS A 140 11.11 19.37 -21.70
C LYS A 140 9.94 19.56 -20.72
N GLU A 141 8.76 19.89 -21.23
CA GLU A 141 7.55 20.04 -20.41
C GLU A 141 7.09 18.70 -19.83
N ASP A 142 7.12 17.64 -20.63
CA ASP A 142 6.76 16.29 -20.18
C ASP A 142 7.81 15.73 -19.22
N GLU A 143 9.09 16.02 -19.44
CA GLU A 143 10.17 15.70 -18.50
C GLU A 143 9.93 16.34 -17.13
N LYS A 144 9.50 17.60 -17.06
CA LYS A 144 9.15 18.27 -15.79
C LYS A 144 7.95 17.62 -15.09
N LYS A 145 6.92 17.22 -15.83
CA LYS A 145 5.74 16.52 -15.27
C LYS A 145 6.14 15.16 -14.71
N ILE A 146 6.99 14.43 -15.43
CA ILE A 146 7.57 13.15 -14.99
C ILE A 146 8.42 13.37 -13.74
N GLU A 147 9.28 14.37 -13.71
CA GLU A 147 10.12 14.69 -12.54
C GLU A 147 9.25 14.98 -11.30
N ARG A 148 8.20 15.81 -11.43
CA ARG A 148 7.24 16.07 -10.32
C ARG A 148 6.61 14.78 -9.79
N PHE A 149 6.11 13.93 -10.70
CA PHE A 149 5.44 12.69 -10.34
C PHE A 149 6.39 11.66 -9.70
N VAL A 150 7.58 11.49 -10.26
CA VAL A 150 8.62 10.58 -9.74
C VAL A 150 9.16 11.09 -8.40
N LEU A 151 9.27 12.40 -8.19
CA LEU A 151 9.67 12.98 -6.92
C LEU A 151 8.66 12.65 -5.81
N PHE A 152 7.37 12.85 -6.05
CA PHE A 152 6.31 12.44 -5.11
C PHE A 152 6.33 10.94 -4.86
N GLY A 153 6.40 10.15 -5.95
CA GLY A 153 6.49 8.70 -5.91
C GLY A 153 7.61 8.21 -5.00
N SER A 154 8.81 8.73 -5.24
CA SER A 154 10.05 8.29 -4.59
C SER A 154 10.22 8.80 -3.16
N LEU A 155 9.68 9.97 -2.80
CA LEU A 155 9.88 10.56 -1.47
C LEU A 155 8.77 10.22 -0.48
N ILE A 156 7.55 9.93 -0.97
CA ILE A 156 6.35 9.78 -0.12
C ILE A 156 5.67 8.44 -0.36
N TYR A 157 5.26 8.18 -1.61
CA TYR A 157 4.36 7.08 -1.92
C TYR A 157 4.99 5.70 -1.74
N THR A 158 6.21 5.47 -2.26
CA THR A 158 6.79 4.12 -2.30
C THR A 158 7.03 3.56 -0.89
N ALA A 159 7.46 4.40 0.07
CA ALA A 159 7.60 3.98 1.47
C ALA A 159 6.25 3.59 2.09
N ALA A 160 5.20 4.40 1.86
CA ALA A 160 3.86 4.09 2.34
C ALA A 160 3.30 2.80 1.72
N TRP A 161 3.62 2.54 0.45
CA TRP A 161 3.26 1.29 -0.24
C TRP A 161 3.96 0.08 0.38
N ALA A 162 5.26 0.17 0.62
CA ALA A 162 6.04 -0.92 1.22
C ALA A 162 5.51 -1.34 2.60
N GLU A 163 5.03 -0.39 3.39
CA GLU A 163 4.51 -0.63 4.75
C GLU A 163 2.99 -0.81 4.80
N ALA A 164 2.32 -0.81 3.64
CA ALA A 164 0.87 -1.01 3.56
C ALA A 164 0.40 -2.36 4.16
N PRO A 165 1.12 -3.48 3.98
CA PRO A 165 0.71 -4.77 4.55
C PRO A 165 0.87 -4.89 6.07
N LEU A 166 1.60 -3.97 6.71
CA LEU A 166 1.92 -4.06 8.14
C LEU A 166 0.72 -3.65 8.99
N ALA A 167 -0.06 -4.62 9.45
CA ALA A 167 -1.28 -4.38 10.23
C ALA A 167 -1.05 -3.62 11.53
N THR A 168 -0.08 -4.03 12.34
CA THR A 168 0.27 -3.34 13.59
C THR A 168 0.66 -1.87 13.37
N GLU A 169 1.20 -1.56 12.20
CA GLU A 169 1.70 -0.23 11.85
C GLU A 169 0.67 0.61 11.08
N ALA A 170 -0.50 0.09 10.75
CA ALA A 170 -1.41 0.73 9.81
C ALA A 170 -1.84 2.14 10.25
N ALA A 171 -2.28 2.30 11.49
CA ALA A 171 -2.74 3.59 12.02
C ALA A 171 -1.61 4.63 12.07
N ILE A 172 -0.43 4.24 12.59
CA ILE A 172 0.72 5.16 12.67
C ILE A 172 1.21 5.54 11.27
N ASN A 173 1.23 4.59 10.34
CA ASN A 173 1.64 4.84 8.96
C ASN A 173 0.68 5.79 8.24
N ASP A 174 -0.63 5.65 8.43
CA ASP A 174 -1.62 6.55 7.83
C ASP A 174 -1.51 7.98 8.40
N LEU A 175 -1.32 8.12 9.72
CA LEU A 175 -1.06 9.42 10.35
C LEU A 175 0.25 10.05 9.86
N MET A 176 1.33 9.27 9.78
CA MET A 176 2.62 9.74 9.31
C MET A 176 2.59 10.10 7.82
N LEU A 177 1.87 9.35 7.00
CA LEU A 177 1.64 9.68 5.59
C LEU A 177 0.94 11.04 5.47
N TRP A 178 -0.11 11.28 6.25
CA TRP A 178 -0.77 12.59 6.26
C TRP A 178 0.19 13.72 6.67
N LYS A 179 0.98 13.54 7.75
CA LYS A 179 1.98 14.53 8.18
C LYS A 179 3.03 14.79 7.10
N ASN A 180 3.50 13.73 6.44
CA ASN A 180 4.46 13.81 5.34
C ASN A 180 3.86 14.58 4.15
N LEU A 181 2.58 14.40 3.84
CA LEU A 181 1.88 15.18 2.80
C LEU A 181 1.80 16.66 3.18
N GLN A 182 1.51 17.01 4.44
CA GLN A 182 1.53 18.41 4.89
C GLN A 182 2.90 19.06 4.71
N LEU A 183 3.98 18.34 5.03
CA LEU A 183 5.35 18.80 4.81
C LEU A 183 5.69 18.90 3.31
N PHE A 184 5.21 17.95 2.50
CA PHE A 184 5.44 17.91 1.06
C PHE A 184 4.77 19.06 0.31
N LYS A 185 3.70 19.68 0.85
CA LYS A 185 3.09 20.90 0.28
C LYS A 185 4.08 22.05 0.07
N LYS A 186 5.17 22.10 0.84
CA LYS A 186 6.27 23.07 0.64
C LYS A 186 7.08 22.82 -0.64
N THR A 187 7.02 21.61 -1.18
CA THR A 187 7.68 21.18 -2.41
C THR A 187 6.75 21.29 -3.61
N ASP A 188 5.54 20.75 -3.46
CA ASP A 188 4.49 20.76 -4.48
C ASP A 188 3.13 20.83 -3.77
N SER A 189 2.58 22.04 -3.65
CA SER A 189 1.32 22.29 -2.94
C SER A 189 0.14 21.63 -3.64
N GLU A 190 0.11 21.62 -4.98
CA GLU A 190 -0.95 21.00 -5.77
C GLU A 190 -1.07 19.51 -5.49
N ILE A 191 0.05 18.77 -5.56
CA ILE A 191 0.06 17.33 -5.25
C ILE A 191 -0.25 17.14 -3.76
N GLY A 192 0.44 17.86 -2.88
CA GLY A 192 0.28 17.73 -1.43
C GLY A 192 -1.16 17.93 -0.97
N ASP A 193 -1.84 18.98 -1.43
CA ASP A 193 -3.24 19.26 -1.09
C ASP A 193 -4.20 18.27 -1.72
N ALA A 194 -4.03 17.97 -3.01
CA ALA A 194 -4.93 17.07 -3.72
C ALA A 194 -4.90 15.65 -3.14
N VAL A 195 -3.71 15.13 -2.84
CA VAL A 195 -3.52 13.80 -2.27
C VAL A 195 -3.95 13.75 -0.81
N SER A 196 -3.68 14.79 -0.01
CA SER A 196 -4.17 14.86 1.39
C SER A 196 -5.68 14.73 1.46
N LYS A 197 -6.41 15.46 0.60
CA LYS A 197 -7.88 15.39 0.53
C LYS A 197 -8.41 14.01 0.16
N VAL A 198 -7.65 13.22 -0.62
CA VAL A 198 -8.00 11.82 -0.89
C VAL A 198 -7.78 11.00 0.37
N LEU A 199 -6.61 11.07 1.00
CA LEU A 199 -6.32 10.31 2.23
C LEU A 199 -7.33 10.60 3.35
N GLU A 200 -7.70 11.87 3.54
CA GLU A 200 -8.68 12.32 4.55
C GLU A 200 -10.08 11.71 4.36
N ARG A 201 -10.40 11.19 3.17
CA ARG A 201 -11.66 10.47 2.90
C ARG A 201 -11.56 8.97 3.20
N HIS A 202 -10.36 8.46 3.46
CA HIS A 202 -10.02 7.04 3.51
C HIS A 202 -9.31 6.67 4.82
N LEU A 203 -9.72 7.28 5.95
CA LEU A 203 -9.06 7.16 7.26
C LEU A 203 -9.49 5.90 8.06
N TRP A 204 -9.74 4.76 7.43
CA TRP A 204 -10.28 3.57 8.12
C TRP A 204 -9.42 3.12 9.32
N TYR A 205 -8.09 3.13 9.18
CA TYR A 205 -7.20 2.70 10.27
C TYR A 205 -7.01 3.74 11.38
N LEU A 206 -7.55 4.94 11.21
CA LEU A 206 -7.70 5.95 12.27
C LEU A 206 -9.13 5.99 12.82
N SER A 207 -9.98 5.03 12.46
CA SER A 207 -11.31 4.90 13.07
C SER A 207 -11.21 4.42 14.51
N GLU A 208 -12.22 4.75 15.31
CA GLU A 208 -12.30 4.28 16.70
C GLU A 208 -12.20 2.75 16.77
N ASP A 209 -12.85 2.03 15.85
CA ASP A 209 -12.91 0.55 15.80
C ASP A 209 -11.56 -0.13 15.54
N LEU A 210 -10.65 0.53 14.81
CA LEU A 210 -9.37 -0.07 14.39
C LEU A 210 -8.16 0.46 15.15
N LEU A 211 -8.31 1.56 15.88
CA LEU A 211 -7.18 2.20 16.56
C LEU A 211 -6.52 1.29 17.61
N GLY A 212 -7.29 0.38 18.24
CA GLY A 212 -6.74 -0.60 19.19
C GLY A 212 -5.59 -1.42 18.60
N MET A 213 -5.60 -1.65 17.29
CA MET A 213 -4.55 -2.35 16.57
C MET A 213 -3.18 -1.69 16.70
N SER A 214 -3.12 -0.36 16.85
CA SER A 214 -1.85 0.38 16.91
C SER A 214 -1.07 0.12 18.19
N LEU A 215 -1.70 -0.38 19.27
CA LEU A 215 -0.99 -0.67 20.53
C LEU A 215 0.09 -1.75 20.37
N PHE A 216 -0.04 -2.58 19.34
CA PHE A 216 0.94 -3.60 18.96
C PHE A 216 2.08 -3.07 18.07
N SER A 217 2.05 -1.80 17.68
CA SER A 217 3.10 -1.17 16.87
C SER A 217 4.43 -1.14 17.62
N VAL A 218 5.52 -1.43 16.91
CA VAL A 218 6.89 -1.22 17.40
C VAL A 218 7.38 0.21 17.18
N LYS A 219 6.69 0.99 16.34
CA LYS A 219 7.02 2.39 16.05
C LYS A 219 6.48 3.35 17.11
N LEU A 220 5.48 2.94 17.89
CA LEU A 220 4.96 3.73 19.00
C LEU A 220 5.84 3.57 20.25
N SER A 221 6.20 4.71 20.84
CA SER A 221 6.81 4.75 22.16
C SER A 221 5.84 4.29 23.24
N HIS A 222 6.37 3.85 24.39
CA HIS A 222 5.57 3.52 25.57
C HIS A 222 4.63 4.67 25.97
N ARG A 223 5.16 5.91 25.94
CA ARG A 223 4.37 7.11 26.22
C ARG A 223 3.16 7.25 25.29
N GLU A 224 3.33 7.07 23.99
CA GLU A 224 2.22 7.16 23.03
C GLU A 224 1.20 6.04 23.25
N LYS A 225 1.63 4.82 23.57
CA LYS A 225 0.73 3.71 23.92
C LYS A 225 -0.09 4.01 25.17
N ASP A 226 0.55 4.54 26.21
CA ASP A 226 -0.13 4.92 27.46
C ASP A 226 -1.12 6.08 27.23
N GLU A 227 -0.77 7.06 26.38
CA GLU A 227 -1.67 8.15 25.99
C GLU A 227 -2.91 7.65 25.24
N ILE A 228 -2.72 6.68 24.32
CA ILE A 228 -3.84 6.03 23.61
C ILE A 228 -4.74 5.29 24.60
N VAL A 229 -4.20 4.45 25.50
CA VAL A 229 -5.00 3.71 26.49
C VAL A 229 -5.75 4.65 27.42
N ARG A 230 -5.10 5.72 27.88
CA ARG A 230 -5.76 6.75 28.72
C ARG A 230 -6.95 7.37 27.98
N ALA A 231 -6.78 7.70 26.71
CA ALA A 231 -7.85 8.24 25.88
C ALA A 231 -8.97 7.22 25.63
N MET A 232 -8.65 5.94 25.43
CA MET A 232 -9.65 4.86 25.33
C MET A 232 -10.50 4.75 26.59
N LYS A 233 -9.92 4.92 27.79
CA LYS A 233 -10.67 4.85 29.05
C LYS A 233 -11.50 6.12 29.31
N ALA A 234 -10.96 7.29 28.97
CA ALA A 234 -11.54 8.59 29.34
C ALA A 234 -12.57 9.15 28.34
N LYS A 235 -12.41 8.92 27.03
CA LYS A 235 -13.25 9.53 26.00
C LYS A 235 -14.43 8.62 25.67
N THR A 236 -15.64 9.11 25.87
CA THR A 236 -16.86 8.42 25.46
C THR A 236 -16.88 8.24 23.94
N ALA A 237 -17.48 7.14 23.49
CA ALA A 237 -17.69 6.90 22.06
C ALA A 237 -18.64 7.96 21.46
N SER A 238 -18.49 8.24 20.17
CA SER A 238 -19.50 8.99 19.42
C SER A 238 -20.86 8.27 19.45
N ALA A 239 -21.95 9.04 19.50
CA ALA A 239 -23.31 8.51 19.44
C ALA A 239 -23.57 7.78 18.11
N GLU A 240 -23.00 8.29 17.01
CA GLU A 240 -23.03 7.64 15.70
C GLU A 240 -21.71 6.94 15.41
N ARG A 241 -21.79 5.66 15.00
CA ARG A 241 -20.63 4.88 14.57
C ARG A 241 -20.09 5.42 13.25
N SER A 242 -18.82 5.81 13.25
CA SER A 242 -18.05 6.04 12.02
C SER A 242 -17.10 4.88 11.75
N VAL A 243 -17.07 4.41 10.50
CA VAL A 243 -16.11 3.39 10.03
C VAL A 243 -14.75 3.99 9.63
N THR A 244 -14.64 5.32 9.62
CA THR A 244 -13.39 6.05 9.32
C THR A 244 -13.02 7.01 10.45
N GLY A 245 -11.74 7.32 10.58
CA GLY A 245 -11.25 8.37 11.46
C GLY A 245 -11.83 9.74 11.13
N SER A 246 -11.88 10.62 12.13
CA SER A 246 -12.46 11.95 11.98
C SER A 246 -11.55 12.91 11.20
N LYS A 247 -12.13 13.54 10.17
CA LYS A 247 -11.47 14.61 9.41
C LYS A 247 -11.19 15.84 10.25
N SER A 248 -12.05 16.17 11.22
CA SER A 248 -11.81 17.32 12.09
C SER A 248 -10.62 17.05 13.02
N VAL A 249 -10.44 15.81 13.47
CA VAL A 249 -9.32 15.39 14.31
C VAL A 249 -8.00 15.41 13.53
N ILE A 250 -7.95 14.81 12.34
CA ILE A 250 -6.69 14.76 11.57
C ILE A 250 -6.21 16.15 11.13
N ASN A 251 -7.13 17.09 10.91
CA ASN A 251 -6.81 18.46 10.48
C ASN A 251 -6.49 19.42 11.64
N THR A 252 -6.36 18.91 12.88
CA THR A 252 -5.85 19.72 13.99
C THR A 252 -4.38 20.09 13.78
N LYS A 253 -3.86 21.03 14.58
CA LYS A 253 -2.50 21.57 14.42
C LYS A 253 -1.41 20.50 14.55
N ASN A 254 -1.60 19.51 15.40
CA ASN A 254 -0.62 18.46 15.65
C ASN A 254 -1.32 17.15 16.08
N PRO A 255 -2.00 16.46 15.16
CA PRO A 255 -2.75 15.26 15.48
C PRO A 255 -1.82 14.15 15.98
N CYS A 256 -2.29 13.43 16.99
CA CYS A 256 -1.69 12.19 17.49
C CYS A 256 -2.73 11.06 17.49
N LEU A 257 -2.29 9.81 17.63
CA LEU A 257 -3.21 8.67 17.61
C LEU A 257 -4.20 8.71 18.79
N ALA A 258 -3.78 9.19 19.95
CA ALA A 258 -4.66 9.33 21.12
C ALA A 258 -5.84 10.29 20.87
N ASP A 259 -5.75 11.18 19.88
CA ASP A 259 -6.86 12.06 19.50
C ASP A 259 -8.03 11.29 18.89
N PHE A 260 -7.78 10.14 18.27
CA PHE A 260 -8.78 9.26 17.65
C PHE A 260 -9.32 8.18 18.60
N ALA A 261 -8.69 8.00 19.77
CA ALA A 261 -9.03 6.94 20.70
C ALA A 261 -10.29 7.27 21.50
N THR A 262 -11.18 6.29 21.63
CA THR A 262 -12.37 6.36 22.51
C THR A 262 -12.61 5.02 23.19
N GLN A 263 -13.58 4.94 24.09
CA GLN A 263 -14.03 3.67 24.68
C GLN A 263 -14.41 2.63 23.62
N ARG A 264 -14.85 3.07 22.45
CA ARG A 264 -15.17 2.19 21.33
C ARG A 264 -13.95 1.44 20.80
N SER A 265 -12.76 2.00 20.92
CA SER A 265 -11.51 1.34 20.52
C SER A 265 -11.20 0.08 21.33
N LEU A 266 -11.81 -0.08 22.51
CA LEU A 266 -11.72 -1.32 23.29
C LEU A 266 -12.46 -2.49 22.61
N LEU A 267 -13.48 -2.21 21.77
CA LEU A 267 -14.23 -3.24 21.04
C LEU A 267 -13.35 -4.00 20.03
N PHE A 268 -12.24 -3.42 19.59
CA PHE A 268 -11.25 -4.11 18.77
C PHE A 268 -10.80 -5.41 19.45
N PHE A 269 -10.45 -5.33 20.74
CA PHE A 269 -9.93 -6.47 21.50
C PHE A 269 -10.99 -7.54 21.71
N THR A 270 -12.23 -7.15 22.01
CA THR A 270 -13.36 -8.08 22.11
C THR A 270 -13.61 -8.79 20.78
N LYS A 271 -13.62 -8.07 19.66
CA LYS A 271 -13.87 -8.65 18.32
C LYS A 271 -12.73 -9.54 17.82
N MET A 272 -11.51 -9.26 18.24
CA MET A 272 -10.31 -10.05 17.91
C MET A 272 -10.04 -11.15 18.94
N GLU A 273 -10.90 -11.31 19.95
CA GLU A 273 -10.74 -12.27 21.05
C GLU A 273 -9.36 -12.14 21.75
N ILE A 274 -8.92 -10.89 21.95
CA ILE A 274 -7.66 -10.55 22.63
C ILE A 274 -8.01 -10.10 24.04
N GLU A 275 -7.43 -10.76 25.04
CA GLU A 275 -7.59 -10.34 26.43
C GLU A 275 -6.82 -9.03 26.68
N ALA A 276 -7.53 -7.94 26.96
CA ALA A 276 -6.97 -6.60 27.10
C ALA A 276 -6.44 -6.27 28.50
N SER A 277 -6.37 -7.25 29.42
CA SER A 277 -5.94 -7.06 30.82
C SER A 277 -4.52 -6.49 30.94
N PHE A 278 -3.68 -6.69 29.93
CA PHE A 278 -2.34 -6.09 29.88
C PHE A 278 -2.37 -4.56 29.96
N MET A 279 -3.45 -3.90 29.53
CA MET A 279 -3.63 -2.44 29.59
C MET A 279 -3.76 -1.87 31.00
N GLU A 280 -3.95 -2.72 32.02
CA GLU A 280 -3.93 -2.31 33.43
C GLU A 280 -2.50 -2.14 33.97
N SER A 281 -1.49 -2.60 33.22
CA SER A 281 -0.07 -2.41 33.52
C SER A 281 0.56 -1.35 32.59
N PRO A 282 1.65 -0.69 33.00
CA PRO A 282 2.38 0.25 32.14
C PRO A 282 2.84 -0.39 30.83
N SER A 283 2.80 0.33 29.71
CA SER A 283 3.15 -0.25 28.41
C SER A 283 4.60 -0.73 28.27
N ALA A 284 5.49 -0.34 29.20
CA ALA A 284 6.85 -0.86 29.31
C ALA A 284 6.90 -2.36 29.64
N THR A 285 5.88 -2.91 30.32
CA THR A 285 5.84 -4.31 30.77
C THR A 285 5.04 -5.22 29.83
N TRP A 286 4.43 -4.68 28.77
CA TRP A 286 3.54 -5.45 27.90
C TRP A 286 4.26 -6.53 27.11
N GLN A 287 5.53 -6.34 26.75
CA GLN A 287 6.28 -7.34 25.98
C GLN A 287 6.51 -8.64 26.75
N GLN A 288 6.40 -8.63 28.08
CA GLN A 288 6.47 -9.81 28.92
C GLN A 288 5.09 -10.44 29.18
N ASN A 289 4.00 -9.77 28.76
CA ASN A 289 2.64 -10.24 28.97
C ASN A 289 2.22 -11.19 27.84
N LEU A 290 1.78 -12.40 28.20
CA LEU A 290 1.39 -13.42 27.24
C LEU A 290 0.19 -13.02 26.38
N ASN A 291 -0.79 -12.31 26.95
CA ASN A 291 -1.97 -11.84 26.21
C ASN A 291 -1.60 -10.78 25.18
N PHE A 292 -0.66 -9.89 25.53
CA PHE A 292 -0.12 -8.92 24.58
C PHE A 292 0.62 -9.61 23.44
N GLN A 293 1.51 -10.57 23.73
CA GLN A 293 2.25 -11.32 22.71
C GLN A 293 1.31 -12.10 21.76
N ASN A 294 0.29 -12.75 22.31
CA ASN A 294 -0.72 -13.47 21.54
C ASN A 294 -1.55 -12.52 20.65
N GLY A 295 -1.96 -11.37 21.21
CA GLY A 295 -2.64 -10.32 20.47
C GLY A 295 -1.79 -9.76 19.34
N GLU A 296 -0.50 -9.48 19.61
CA GLU A 296 0.45 -8.99 18.62
C GLU A 296 0.59 -9.97 17.45
N LYS A 297 0.76 -11.27 17.75
CA LYS A 297 0.83 -12.33 16.73
C LYS A 297 -0.44 -12.40 15.89
N ARG A 298 -1.61 -12.33 16.52
CA ARG A 298 -2.90 -12.36 15.83
C ARG A 298 -3.08 -11.15 14.90
N VAL A 299 -2.71 -9.96 15.37
CA VAL A 299 -2.79 -8.73 14.57
C VAL A 299 -1.81 -8.75 13.41
N LYS A 300 -0.57 -9.21 13.61
CA LYS A 300 0.43 -9.33 12.53
C LYS A 300 -0.03 -10.24 11.37
N GLN A 301 -0.94 -11.18 11.64
CA GLN A 301 -1.51 -12.09 10.65
C GLN A 301 -2.72 -11.51 9.89
N LEU A 302 -3.19 -10.31 10.23
CA LEU A 302 -4.31 -9.69 9.54
C LEU A 302 -3.91 -9.27 8.11
N MET A 303 -4.63 -9.83 7.14
CA MET A 303 -4.50 -9.46 5.74
C MET A 303 -5.27 -8.17 5.46
N ILE A 304 -4.56 -7.05 5.51
CA ILE A 304 -5.12 -5.70 5.29
C ILE A 304 -4.80 -5.11 3.91
N VAL A 305 -4.27 -5.95 3.03
CA VAL A 305 -4.06 -5.71 1.60
C VAL A 305 -4.72 -6.84 0.83
N ASN A 306 -5.44 -6.52 -0.24
CA ASN A 306 -6.33 -7.47 -0.92
C ASN A 306 -5.72 -8.11 -2.18
N ASP A 307 -4.40 -8.03 -2.31
CA ASP A 307 -3.60 -8.53 -3.41
C ASP A 307 -3.96 -9.96 -3.86
N LEU A 308 -4.17 -10.85 -2.89
CA LEU A 308 -4.51 -12.25 -3.15
C LEU A 308 -5.97 -12.41 -3.58
N ALA A 309 -6.92 -11.72 -2.93
CA ALA A 309 -8.32 -11.86 -3.29
C ALA A 309 -8.63 -11.18 -4.63
N GLU A 310 -8.00 -10.05 -4.96
CA GLU A 310 -8.12 -9.43 -6.29
C GLU A 310 -7.67 -10.39 -7.39
N ARG A 311 -6.56 -11.13 -7.18
CA ARG A 311 -6.13 -12.18 -8.11
C ARG A 311 -7.11 -13.34 -8.15
N GLY A 312 -7.63 -13.77 -7.00
CA GLY A 312 -8.64 -14.84 -6.92
C GLY A 312 -9.90 -14.48 -7.70
N VAL A 313 -10.47 -13.32 -7.45
CA VAL A 313 -11.66 -12.80 -8.16
C VAL A 313 -11.37 -12.70 -9.65
N LYS A 314 -10.23 -12.12 -10.05
CA LYS A 314 -9.89 -11.96 -11.45
C LYS A 314 -9.74 -13.31 -12.17
N LEU A 315 -9.10 -14.29 -11.52
CA LEU A 315 -8.93 -15.63 -12.05
C LEU A 315 -10.28 -16.34 -12.18
N CYS A 316 -11.14 -16.23 -11.15
CA CYS A 316 -12.50 -16.75 -11.21
C CYS A 316 -13.31 -16.09 -12.33
N GLU A 317 -13.28 -14.76 -12.47
CA GLU A 317 -13.98 -14.04 -13.54
C GLU A 317 -13.54 -14.47 -14.94
N GLU A 318 -12.23 -14.66 -15.17
CA GLU A 318 -11.71 -15.12 -16.45
C GLU A 318 -12.10 -16.57 -16.71
N TYR A 319 -11.98 -17.44 -15.72
CA TYR A 319 -12.37 -18.84 -15.80
C TYR A 319 -13.87 -18.99 -16.13
N CYS A 320 -14.71 -18.23 -15.42
CA CYS A 320 -16.15 -18.16 -15.62
C CYS A 320 -16.54 -17.68 -17.04
N LYS A 321 -15.72 -16.89 -17.72
CA LYS A 321 -16.00 -16.40 -19.08
C LYS A 321 -15.62 -17.39 -20.19
N ILE A 322 -14.72 -18.33 -19.90
CA ILE A 322 -14.12 -19.20 -20.92
C ILE A 322 -14.94 -20.49 -21.10
N LEU A 323 -15.45 -21.07 -20.02
CA LEU A 323 -15.99 -22.44 -20.05
C LEU A 323 -17.46 -22.52 -20.45
N THR A 324 -18.33 -21.80 -19.74
CA THR A 324 -19.78 -21.90 -19.93
C THR A 324 -20.47 -20.58 -19.58
N LYS A 325 -21.63 -20.36 -20.20
CA LYS A 325 -22.54 -19.26 -19.88
C LYS A 325 -23.70 -19.72 -19.00
N ASP A 326 -23.82 -21.02 -18.76
CA ASP A 326 -24.80 -21.60 -17.86
C ASP A 326 -24.33 -21.46 -16.41
N ASP A 327 -25.20 -20.97 -15.54
CA ASP A 327 -24.84 -20.64 -14.15
C ASP A 327 -24.74 -21.89 -13.27
N GLU A 328 -25.51 -22.95 -13.54
CA GLU A 328 -25.45 -24.22 -12.78
C GLU A 328 -24.15 -24.97 -13.10
N GLU A 329 -23.79 -25.06 -14.39
CA GLU A 329 -22.51 -25.63 -14.81
C GLU A 329 -21.31 -24.84 -14.27
N ARG A 330 -21.44 -23.51 -14.18
CA ARG A 330 -20.41 -22.63 -13.60
C ARG A 330 -20.22 -22.91 -12.11
N GLU A 331 -21.30 -23.03 -11.35
CA GLU A 331 -21.24 -23.36 -9.92
C GLU A 331 -20.59 -24.74 -9.70
N PHE A 332 -21.02 -25.74 -10.45
CA PHE A 332 -20.43 -27.08 -10.39
C PHE A 332 -18.92 -27.06 -10.73
N SER A 333 -18.54 -26.36 -11.79
CA SER A 333 -17.13 -26.24 -12.21
C SER A 333 -16.26 -25.58 -11.14
N MET A 334 -16.76 -24.55 -10.46
CA MET A 334 -16.02 -23.92 -9.36
C MET A 334 -15.78 -24.88 -8.20
N GLN A 335 -16.76 -25.71 -7.84
CA GLN A 335 -16.61 -26.74 -6.81
C GLN A 335 -15.57 -27.81 -7.21
N VAL A 336 -15.54 -28.21 -8.48
CA VAL A 336 -14.54 -29.15 -9.02
C VAL A 336 -13.14 -28.55 -8.97
N VAL A 337 -12.97 -27.29 -9.39
CA VAL A 337 -11.67 -26.59 -9.32
C VAL A 337 -11.15 -26.50 -7.90
N GLU A 338 -11.99 -26.07 -6.95
CA GLU A 338 -11.63 -25.99 -5.53
C GLU A 338 -11.22 -27.36 -4.97
N LYS A 339 -11.96 -28.42 -5.32
CA LYS A 339 -11.62 -29.80 -4.93
C LYS A 339 -10.26 -30.22 -5.50
N ASN A 340 -10.01 -29.91 -6.78
CA ASN A 340 -8.73 -30.22 -7.43
C ASN A 340 -7.56 -29.44 -6.82
N GLN A 341 -7.76 -28.16 -6.50
CA GLN A 341 -6.75 -27.33 -5.82
C GLN A 341 -6.40 -27.86 -4.43
N LYS A 342 -7.36 -28.45 -3.71
CA LYS A 342 -7.09 -29.11 -2.42
C LYS A 342 -6.35 -30.44 -2.56
N SER A 343 -6.58 -31.17 -3.65
CA SER A 343 -5.95 -32.48 -3.87
C SER A 343 -4.55 -32.41 -4.47
N ILE A 344 -4.20 -31.29 -5.11
CA ILE A 344 -2.92 -31.13 -5.82
C ILE A 344 -2.02 -30.17 -5.03
N SER A 345 -0.81 -30.63 -4.70
CA SER A 345 0.20 -29.78 -4.04
C SER A 345 0.51 -28.52 -4.86
N THR A 346 0.66 -27.39 -4.18
CA THR A 346 1.10 -26.13 -4.81
C THR A 346 2.55 -26.19 -5.29
N ASP A 347 3.36 -27.07 -4.70
CA ASP A 347 4.75 -27.34 -5.11
C ASP A 347 4.79 -28.56 -6.05
N CYS A 348 4.05 -28.50 -7.15
CA CYS A 348 4.12 -29.52 -8.19
C CYS A 348 4.58 -28.91 -9.53
N THR A 349 5.40 -29.67 -10.24
CA THR A 349 5.81 -29.32 -11.60
C THR A 349 4.62 -29.47 -12.55
N LYS A 350 4.65 -28.75 -13.68
CA LYS A 350 3.62 -28.88 -14.73
C LYS A 350 3.41 -30.34 -15.17
N LYS A 351 4.47 -31.16 -15.15
CA LYS A 351 4.41 -32.58 -15.50
C LYS A 351 3.65 -33.40 -14.47
N GLU A 352 3.89 -33.16 -13.18
CA GLU A 352 3.19 -33.82 -12.07
C GLU A 352 1.72 -33.40 -12.02
N LEU A 353 1.42 -32.12 -12.25
CA LEU A 353 0.05 -31.62 -12.34
C LEU A 353 -0.74 -32.29 -13.48
N MET A 354 -0.13 -32.42 -14.66
CA MET A 354 -0.74 -33.09 -15.81
C MET A 354 -0.90 -34.60 -15.60
N LEU A 355 -0.10 -35.21 -14.73
CA LEU A 355 -0.24 -36.62 -14.36
C LEU A 355 -1.40 -36.79 -13.36
N ALA A 356 -1.46 -35.94 -12.32
CA ALA A 356 -2.51 -35.96 -11.32
C ALA A 356 -3.91 -35.72 -11.93
N LEU A 357 -4.02 -34.81 -12.90
CA LEU A 357 -5.26 -34.52 -13.63
C LEU A 357 -5.70 -35.63 -14.59
N LYS A 358 -4.83 -36.58 -14.95
CA LYS A 358 -5.19 -37.75 -15.78
C LYS A 358 -5.69 -38.93 -14.94
N SER A 359 -5.40 -38.90 -13.64
CA SER A 359 -5.76 -39.93 -12.67
C SER A 359 -6.97 -39.57 -11.80
N ALA A 360 -7.48 -38.35 -11.93
CA ALA A 360 -8.73 -37.84 -11.34
C ALA A 360 -9.84 -37.86 -12.39
#